data_AF-A0A660P9S3-F1
#
_entry.id   AF-A0A660P9S3-F1
#
_cell.length_a   1.000
_cell.length_b   1.000
_cell.length_c   1.000
_cell.angle_alpha   90.00
_cell.angle_beta   90.00
_cell.angle_gamma   90.00
#
_symmetry.space_group_name_H-M   'P 1'
#
loop_
_entity.id
_entity.type
_entity.pdbx_description
1 polymer ?
#
loop_
_entity_poly.entity_id
_entity_poly.type
_entity_poly.pdbx_seq_one_letter_code
_entity_poly.pdbx_strand_id
1 'polypeptide(L)'
;MGIKRLVIGIAVIMLLLFVACSDDESVYPKERAVASGTTDSSGKVELDLGSHIITVSVINEAEAGLSDIPVTGYLLNDYFFAFTGGNESYYPGFRFMPYDSMEIAEDISYSPHVSGVQSPESYQAFEAEVVITLASLDRQVYSYYNEPPHNEAVYTDEWCTPVSSLGTLEDVYNLTDSVTIDNGFFIHITSNVATLTNAEVQTVSVAMNQIEDFETFSVLMGLEFHIFNDDTLNIHYVTYNDSILPVIYINSVIMAEGSFFAQFTLTWDENPRDLDSHLWTPEIEGDSFHIYFASKGETLEPPYAFLDLDDITSWGPEHIVVYQGFPGLYTYAVHHWAGEGDIPSSNAEVSILKPDRSVQEFTPPDTTAQEDWYWHVCTLDGETGEITAIGIISPDPPLPYYRVGGMQSKNY
;
A
#
# COMPACT_ATOMS: atom_id res chain seq x y z
N MET A 1 -6.61 75.71 -51.34
CA MET A 1 -5.95 74.39 -51.27
C MET A 1 -5.04 74.42 -50.05
N GLY A 2 -5.37 73.63 -49.02
CA GLY A 2 -4.67 73.56 -47.72
C GLY A 2 -4.87 74.80 -46.82
N ILE A 3 -5.07 74.76 -45.51
CA ILE A 3 -5.03 73.73 -44.46
C ILE A 3 -5.99 74.23 -43.37
N LYS A 4 -6.81 73.35 -42.79
CA LYS A 4 -7.61 73.65 -41.60
C LYS A 4 -7.22 72.66 -40.51
N ARG A 5 -6.84 73.23 -39.35
CA ARG A 5 -7.34 72.89 -38.00
C ARG A 5 -6.99 71.50 -37.43
N LEU A 6 -6.89 71.28 -36.12
CA LEU A 6 -7.05 72.09 -34.91
C LEU A 6 -6.55 71.21 -33.75
N VAL A 7 -6.08 71.88 -32.71
CA VAL A 7 -5.61 71.38 -31.42
C VAL A 7 -6.62 70.45 -30.75
N ILE A 8 -6.12 69.32 -30.22
CA ILE A 8 -6.84 68.32 -29.42
C ILE A 8 -6.88 68.78 -27.96
N GLY A 9 -8.08 68.89 -27.40
CA GLY A 9 -8.34 69.04 -25.97
C GLY A 9 -8.99 67.76 -25.44
N ILE A 10 -8.40 67.20 -24.39
CA ILE A 10 -8.77 65.95 -23.71
C ILE A 10 -10.07 66.16 -22.92
N ALA A 11 -11.04 65.25 -23.07
CA ALA A 11 -12.13 65.05 -22.13
C ALA A 11 -12.26 63.54 -21.84
N VAL A 12 -12.06 63.20 -20.57
CA VAL A 12 -12.15 61.86 -19.99
C VAL A 12 -13.62 61.44 -19.96
N ILE A 13 -13.95 60.31 -20.58
CA ILE A 13 -15.21 59.59 -20.34
C ILE A 13 -14.83 58.24 -19.76
N MET A 14 -15.15 58.08 -18.48
CA MET A 14 -15.03 56.85 -17.70
C MET A 14 -16.17 55.93 -18.17
N LEU A 15 -15.83 54.90 -18.95
CA LEU A 15 -16.77 53.87 -19.36
C LEU A 15 -16.79 52.80 -18.24
N LEU A 16 -17.83 52.84 -17.40
CA LEU A 16 -18.19 51.72 -16.54
C LEU A 16 -18.61 50.56 -17.44
N LEU A 17 -17.70 49.62 -17.66
CA LEU A 17 -18.06 48.27 -18.12
C LEU A 17 -18.74 47.57 -16.95
N PHE A 18 -20.08 47.57 -16.96
CA PHE A 18 -20.83 46.49 -16.35
C PHE A 18 -20.46 45.22 -17.11
N VAL A 19 -19.50 44.46 -16.57
CA VAL A 19 -19.45 43.02 -16.86
C VAL A 19 -20.73 42.47 -16.25
N ALA A 20 -21.68 42.11 -17.10
CA ALA A 20 -22.73 41.21 -16.69
C ALA A 20 -22.02 39.92 -16.28
N CYS A 21 -22.12 39.54 -15.00
CA CYS A 21 -21.99 38.14 -14.62
C CYS A 21 -23.02 37.38 -15.47
N SER A 22 -22.58 36.75 -16.55
CA SER A 22 -23.20 35.48 -16.91
C SER A 22 -22.80 34.57 -15.76
N ASP A 23 -23.76 34.18 -14.94
CA ASP A 23 -23.61 33.02 -14.07
C ASP A 23 -23.26 31.86 -15.01
N ASP A 24 -21.97 31.58 -15.13
CA ASP A 24 -21.49 30.35 -15.75
C ASP A 24 -22.00 29.28 -14.80
N GLU A 25 -23.14 28.67 -15.13
CA GLU A 25 -23.68 27.56 -14.37
C GLU A 25 -22.67 26.42 -14.48
N SER A 26 -21.72 26.41 -13.55
CA SER A 26 -20.72 25.38 -13.40
C SER A 26 -21.40 24.00 -13.49
N VAL A 27 -20.90 23.20 -14.42
CA VAL A 27 -21.29 21.81 -14.65
C VAL A 27 -20.91 20.93 -13.45
N TYR A 28 -20.02 21.41 -12.58
CA TYR A 28 -19.60 20.71 -11.37
C TYR A 28 -20.74 20.51 -10.37
N PRO A 29 -20.68 19.43 -9.57
CA PRO A 29 -21.63 19.18 -8.50
C PRO A 29 -21.74 20.36 -7.55
N LYS A 30 -22.98 20.65 -7.14
CA LYS A 30 -23.31 21.71 -6.15
C LYS A 30 -23.71 21.14 -4.80
N GLU A 31 -23.90 19.83 -4.74
CA GLU A 31 -24.26 19.12 -3.53
C GLU A 31 -23.62 17.72 -3.51
N ARG A 32 -23.49 17.21 -2.29
CA ARG A 32 -23.01 15.88 -1.97
C ARG A 32 -23.97 14.82 -2.52
N ALA A 33 -23.46 13.84 -3.25
CA ALA A 33 -24.17 12.63 -3.61
C ALA A 33 -23.29 11.38 -3.44
N VAL A 34 -23.93 10.23 -3.26
CA VAL A 34 -23.29 8.90 -3.19
C VAL A 34 -24.19 7.89 -3.89
N ALA A 35 -23.59 7.00 -4.66
CA ALA A 35 -24.29 5.91 -5.32
C ALA A 35 -23.38 4.68 -5.40
N SER A 36 -24.00 3.51 -5.39
CA SER A 36 -23.33 2.23 -5.50
C SER A 36 -24.02 1.37 -6.54
N GLY A 37 -23.26 0.51 -7.20
CA GLY A 37 -23.75 -0.45 -8.16
C GLY A 37 -22.76 -1.57 -8.38
N THR A 38 -23.06 -2.44 -9.35
CA THR A 38 -22.20 -3.56 -9.71
C THR A 38 -21.96 -3.54 -11.21
N THR A 39 -20.74 -3.83 -11.63
CA THR A 39 -20.38 -3.84 -13.05
C THR A 39 -21.12 -4.92 -13.83
N ASP A 40 -21.52 -4.57 -15.05
CA ASP A 40 -22.12 -5.49 -16.01
C ASP A 40 -21.08 -6.41 -16.66
N SER A 41 -21.51 -7.23 -17.64
CA SER A 41 -20.63 -8.14 -18.37
C SER A 41 -19.50 -7.47 -19.16
N SER A 42 -19.58 -6.14 -19.37
CA SER A 42 -18.54 -5.34 -20.03
C SER A 42 -17.59 -4.64 -19.04
N GLY A 43 -17.82 -4.81 -17.74
CA GLY A 43 -17.06 -4.15 -16.69
C GLY A 43 -17.52 -2.74 -16.37
N LYS A 44 -18.74 -2.33 -16.77
CA LYS A 44 -19.24 -0.96 -16.58
C LYS A 44 -20.39 -0.90 -15.58
N VAL A 45 -20.47 0.18 -14.83
CA VAL A 45 -21.59 0.51 -13.94
C VAL A 45 -21.93 1.98 -14.05
N GLU A 46 -23.22 2.30 -14.21
CA GLU A 46 -23.74 3.66 -14.15
C GLU A 46 -24.15 4.00 -12.71
N LEU A 47 -23.61 5.08 -12.18
CA LEU A 47 -23.91 5.59 -10.86
C LEU A 47 -24.78 6.84 -10.99
N ASP A 48 -26.06 6.73 -10.61
CA ASP A 48 -27.00 7.84 -10.53
C ASP A 48 -26.77 8.62 -9.23
N LEU A 49 -26.11 9.78 -9.36
CA LEU A 49 -25.72 10.67 -8.28
C LEU A 49 -26.63 11.92 -8.24
N GLY A 50 -27.89 11.77 -8.65
CA GLY A 50 -28.89 12.83 -8.64
C GLY A 50 -28.89 13.65 -9.93
N SER A 51 -28.26 14.82 -9.92
CA SER A 51 -28.11 15.63 -11.14
C SER A 51 -26.96 15.18 -12.04
N HIS A 52 -26.27 14.10 -11.69
CA HIS A 52 -25.07 13.65 -12.38
C HIS A 52 -25.13 12.13 -12.55
N ILE A 53 -24.74 11.64 -13.72
CA ILE A 53 -24.60 10.22 -14.00
C ILE A 53 -23.15 9.98 -14.35
N ILE A 54 -22.47 9.12 -13.59
CA ILE A 54 -21.07 8.80 -13.86
C ILE A 54 -20.97 7.31 -14.17
N THR A 55 -20.38 6.99 -15.32
CA THR A 55 -20.06 5.60 -15.68
C THR A 55 -18.69 5.27 -15.12
N VAL A 56 -18.60 4.21 -14.33
CA VAL A 56 -17.32 3.66 -13.88
C VAL A 56 -17.04 2.37 -14.64
N SER A 57 -15.89 2.31 -15.30
CA SER A 57 -15.36 1.14 -15.98
C SER A 57 -14.30 0.49 -15.12
N VAL A 58 -14.50 -0.76 -14.73
CA VAL A 58 -13.54 -1.57 -13.98
C VAL A 58 -12.90 -2.58 -14.92
N ILE A 59 -11.58 -2.50 -15.07
CA ILE A 59 -10.81 -3.34 -15.98
C ILE A 59 -9.65 -4.01 -15.25
N ASN A 60 -9.09 -5.07 -15.80
CA ASN A 60 -7.79 -5.59 -15.38
C ASN A 60 -6.64 -4.90 -16.14
N GLU A 61 -5.40 -5.25 -15.80
CA GLU A 61 -4.19 -4.72 -16.44
C GLU A 61 -4.08 -5.04 -17.94
N ALA A 62 -4.80 -6.05 -18.42
CA ALA A 62 -4.93 -6.37 -19.85
C ALA A 62 -6.08 -5.61 -20.54
N GLU A 63 -6.63 -4.59 -19.87
CA GLU A 63 -7.74 -3.74 -20.32
C GLU A 63 -9.06 -4.49 -20.57
N ALA A 64 -9.22 -5.69 -20.01
CA ALA A 64 -10.47 -6.43 -20.08
C ALA A 64 -11.42 -6.02 -18.95
N GLY A 65 -12.68 -5.74 -19.30
CA GLY A 65 -13.73 -5.39 -18.34
C GLY A 65 -14.05 -6.52 -17.36
N LEU A 66 -14.20 -6.18 -16.08
CA LEU A 66 -14.45 -7.11 -14.99
C LEU A 66 -15.90 -7.04 -14.54
N SER A 67 -16.65 -8.13 -14.68
CA SER A 67 -18.07 -8.20 -14.30
C SER A 67 -18.25 -8.48 -12.81
N ASP A 68 -19.44 -8.15 -12.30
CA ASP A 68 -19.88 -8.46 -10.94
C ASP A 68 -19.01 -7.82 -9.85
N ILE A 69 -18.32 -6.72 -10.18
CA ILE A 69 -17.50 -5.96 -9.24
C ILE A 69 -18.34 -4.85 -8.59
N PRO A 70 -18.46 -4.81 -7.24
CA PRO A 70 -19.16 -3.73 -6.55
C PRO A 70 -18.36 -2.43 -6.64
N VAL A 71 -19.02 -1.33 -6.96
CA VAL A 71 -18.42 0.01 -7.06
C VAL A 71 -19.28 0.98 -6.27
N THR A 72 -18.62 1.86 -5.52
CA THR A 72 -19.26 3.00 -4.86
C THR A 72 -18.56 4.28 -5.29
N GLY A 73 -19.35 5.31 -5.61
CA GLY A 73 -18.88 6.62 -6.03
C GLY A 73 -19.44 7.74 -5.15
N TYR A 74 -18.61 8.74 -4.86
CA TYR A 74 -18.93 9.94 -4.10
C TYR A 74 -18.64 11.19 -4.94
N LEU A 75 -19.61 12.11 -4.98
CA LEU A 75 -19.34 13.47 -5.41
C LEU A 75 -18.74 14.25 -4.23
N LEU A 76 -17.46 14.61 -4.34
CA LEU A 76 -16.79 15.56 -3.45
C LEU A 76 -16.84 16.96 -4.08
N ASN A 77 -16.31 17.99 -3.40
CA ASN A 77 -16.40 19.36 -3.87
C ASN A 77 -15.61 19.57 -5.18
N ASP A 78 -14.38 19.06 -5.22
CA ASP A 78 -13.48 19.25 -6.37
C ASP A 78 -13.23 17.95 -7.17
N TYR A 79 -13.64 16.80 -6.60
CA TYR A 79 -13.34 15.47 -7.12
C TYR A 79 -14.56 14.57 -7.15
N PHE A 80 -14.59 13.67 -8.12
CA PHE A 80 -15.30 12.41 -7.96
C PHE A 80 -14.36 11.37 -7.37
N PHE A 81 -14.82 10.67 -6.34
CA PHE A 81 -14.09 9.56 -5.75
C PHE A 81 -14.85 8.26 -5.97
N ALA A 82 -14.22 7.29 -6.63
CA ALA A 82 -14.78 5.95 -6.81
C ALA A 82 -13.83 4.88 -6.29
N PHE A 83 -14.39 3.80 -5.75
CA PHE A 83 -13.63 2.68 -5.24
C PHE A 83 -14.43 1.39 -5.30
N THR A 84 -13.70 0.28 -5.21
CA THR A 84 -14.22 -1.09 -5.27
C THR A 84 -13.40 -2.01 -4.37
N GLY A 85 -14.07 -3.00 -3.77
CA GLY A 85 -13.45 -4.01 -2.92
C GLY A 85 -12.71 -5.10 -3.67
N GLY A 86 -12.67 -5.04 -4.99
CA GLY A 86 -12.12 -6.12 -5.81
C GLY A 86 -12.97 -7.38 -5.68
N ASN A 87 -12.32 -8.55 -5.70
CA ASN A 87 -12.97 -9.85 -5.47
C ASN A 87 -11.91 -10.91 -5.10
N GLU A 88 -12.27 -12.20 -5.17
CA GLU A 88 -11.36 -13.32 -4.90
C GLU A 88 -10.16 -13.41 -5.88
N SER A 89 -10.16 -12.65 -6.98
CA SER A 89 -9.13 -12.68 -8.03
C SER A 89 -8.41 -11.35 -8.21
N TYR A 90 -8.90 -10.26 -7.61
CA TYR A 90 -8.40 -8.91 -7.85
C TYR A 90 -8.38 -8.11 -6.56
N TYR A 91 -7.33 -7.31 -6.39
CA TYR A 91 -7.24 -6.37 -5.28
C TYR A 91 -8.34 -5.31 -5.33
N PRO A 92 -8.67 -4.71 -4.18
CA PRO A 92 -9.41 -3.46 -4.17
C PRO A 92 -8.73 -2.37 -5.00
N GLY A 93 -9.54 -1.48 -5.56
CA GLY A 93 -9.04 -0.36 -6.36
C GLY A 93 -9.80 0.92 -6.07
N PHE A 94 -9.15 2.05 -6.26
CA PHE A 94 -9.78 3.35 -6.08
C PHE A 94 -9.26 4.38 -7.07
N ARG A 95 -10.00 5.46 -7.23
CA ARG A 95 -9.63 6.59 -8.07
C ARG A 95 -10.25 7.88 -7.57
N PHE A 96 -9.41 8.90 -7.40
CA PHE A 96 -9.82 10.30 -7.34
C PHE A 96 -9.70 10.91 -8.73
N MET A 97 -10.77 11.55 -9.20
CA MET A 97 -10.82 12.18 -10.51
C MET A 97 -11.30 13.63 -10.36
N PRO A 98 -10.43 14.63 -10.59
CA PRO A 98 -10.85 16.03 -10.60
C PRO A 98 -11.87 16.25 -11.70
N TYR A 99 -12.91 17.04 -11.45
CA TYR A 99 -13.94 17.30 -12.46
C TYR A 99 -13.38 17.96 -13.73
N ASP A 100 -12.35 18.80 -13.58
CA ASP A 100 -11.63 19.43 -14.71
C ASP A 100 -10.97 18.43 -15.67
N SER A 101 -10.70 17.21 -15.20
CA SER A 101 -10.04 16.17 -15.98
C SER A 101 -11.04 15.18 -16.61
N MET A 102 -12.32 15.30 -16.31
CA MET A 102 -13.34 14.41 -16.84
C MET A 102 -13.70 14.78 -18.28
N GLU A 103 -13.65 13.80 -19.18
CA GLU A 103 -14.23 13.95 -20.51
C GLU A 103 -15.75 13.92 -20.38
N ILE A 104 -16.39 15.08 -20.59
CA ILE A 104 -17.84 15.22 -20.58
C ILE A 104 -18.37 14.71 -21.93
N ALA A 105 -19.31 13.76 -21.91
CA ALA A 105 -19.95 13.27 -23.12
C ALA A 105 -20.66 14.44 -23.85
N GLU A 106 -20.22 14.78 -25.07
CA GLU A 106 -20.60 16.02 -25.78
C GLU A 106 -22.08 16.11 -26.26
N ASP A 107 -23.01 15.26 -25.79
CA ASP A 107 -24.39 15.22 -26.29
C ASP A 107 -25.43 15.09 -25.16
N ILE A 108 -25.46 16.09 -24.26
CA ILE A 108 -26.46 16.16 -23.18
C ILE A 108 -27.83 16.53 -23.77
N SER A 109 -28.52 15.56 -24.37
CA SER A 109 -29.95 15.67 -24.67
C SER A 109 -30.73 14.87 -23.61
N TYR A 110 -31.23 15.57 -22.60
CA TYR A 110 -32.03 14.95 -21.54
C TYR A 110 -33.31 14.34 -22.14
N SER A 111 -33.46 13.02 -22.07
CA SER A 111 -34.74 12.35 -22.30
C SER A 111 -35.37 12.04 -20.94
N PRO A 112 -36.51 12.67 -20.58
CA PRO A 112 -37.14 12.41 -19.29
C PRO A 112 -37.56 10.94 -19.18
N HIS A 113 -37.11 10.25 -18.12
CA HIS A 113 -37.45 8.86 -17.86
C HIS A 113 -38.92 8.63 -17.44
N VAL A 114 -39.77 9.65 -17.44
CA VAL A 114 -41.21 9.53 -17.14
C VAL A 114 -42.05 10.43 -18.06
N SER A 115 -42.91 9.81 -18.88
CA SER A 115 -43.86 10.53 -19.73
C SER A 115 -44.90 11.28 -18.89
N GLY A 116 -44.84 12.62 -18.86
CA GLY A 116 -45.91 13.49 -18.36
C GLY A 116 -45.61 14.34 -17.12
N VAL A 117 -44.37 14.34 -16.62
CA VAL A 117 -43.94 15.27 -15.57
C VAL A 117 -43.29 16.51 -16.21
N GLN A 118 -43.76 17.71 -15.87
CA GLN A 118 -43.02 18.93 -16.22
C GLN A 118 -41.71 18.93 -15.43
N SER A 119 -40.59 18.97 -16.15
CA SER A 119 -39.25 19.08 -15.58
C SER A 119 -39.16 20.31 -14.66
N PRO A 120 -38.56 20.21 -13.47
CA PRO A 120 -38.13 21.38 -12.74
C PRO A 120 -37.08 22.14 -13.56
N GLU A 121 -36.79 23.38 -13.14
CA GLU A 121 -35.82 24.29 -13.76
C GLU A 121 -34.51 23.58 -14.15
N SER A 122 -33.96 23.96 -15.30
CA SER A 122 -32.80 23.35 -15.95
C SER A 122 -31.67 22.96 -15.00
N TYR A 123 -31.42 21.67 -14.85
CA TYR A 123 -30.19 21.14 -14.26
C TYR A 123 -29.21 20.84 -15.40
N GLN A 124 -28.01 21.41 -15.34
CA GLN A 124 -26.89 20.98 -16.19
C GLN A 124 -26.28 19.72 -15.55
N ALA A 125 -26.81 18.57 -15.97
CA ALA A 125 -26.23 17.27 -15.68
C ALA A 125 -25.14 16.97 -16.71
N PHE A 126 -24.02 16.37 -16.29
CA PHE A 126 -23.03 15.83 -17.23
C PHE A 126 -22.80 14.35 -16.99
N GLU A 127 -22.42 13.69 -18.08
CA GLU A 127 -22.01 12.29 -18.11
C GLU A 127 -20.50 12.23 -18.31
N ALA A 128 -19.83 11.39 -17.52
CA ALA A 128 -18.40 11.15 -17.61
C ALA A 128 -18.09 9.66 -17.44
N GLU A 129 -16.99 9.22 -18.05
CA GLU A 129 -16.45 7.86 -17.85
C GLU A 129 -15.17 7.91 -16.99
N VAL A 130 -15.14 7.09 -15.94
CA VAL A 130 -14.02 6.97 -15.01
C VAL A 130 -13.54 5.53 -15.01
N VAL A 131 -12.23 5.30 -15.16
CA VAL A 131 -11.66 3.95 -15.26
C VAL A 131 -10.93 3.57 -13.98
N ILE A 132 -11.20 2.39 -13.41
CA ILE A 132 -10.41 1.80 -12.32
C ILE A 132 -9.76 0.52 -12.88
N THR A 133 -8.45 0.42 -12.78
CA THR A 133 -7.69 -0.78 -13.18
C THR A 133 -7.34 -1.59 -11.95
N LEU A 134 -7.74 -2.86 -11.91
CA LEU A 134 -7.43 -3.77 -10.81
C LEU A 134 -6.27 -4.69 -11.16
N ALA A 135 -5.35 -4.82 -10.20
CA ALA A 135 -4.28 -5.81 -10.23
C ALA A 135 -4.80 -7.18 -9.78
N SER A 136 -4.23 -8.24 -10.35
CA SER A 136 -4.60 -9.61 -9.98
C SER A 136 -4.08 -9.93 -8.57
N LEU A 137 -4.85 -10.68 -7.79
CA LEU A 137 -4.47 -11.06 -6.43
C LEU A 137 -3.39 -12.16 -6.49
N ASP A 138 -2.19 -11.83 -6.03
CA ASP A 138 -1.03 -12.73 -5.91
C ASP A 138 -0.50 -12.84 -4.47
N ARG A 139 -0.72 -11.82 -3.63
CA ARG A 139 -0.37 -11.74 -2.20
C ARG A 139 -1.47 -11.03 -1.37
N GLN A 140 -1.22 -10.71 -0.10
CA GLN A 140 -2.18 -10.03 0.77
C GLN A 140 -2.22 -8.50 0.53
N VAL A 141 -1.15 -7.92 -0.03
CA VAL A 141 -1.01 -6.47 -0.22
C VAL A 141 -0.49 -6.13 -1.62
N TYR A 142 -1.16 -5.19 -2.29
CA TYR A 142 -0.70 -4.64 -3.56
C TYR A 142 -0.04 -3.27 -3.37
N SER A 143 1.22 -3.16 -3.77
CA SER A 143 2.04 -1.95 -3.66
C SER A 143 1.91 -1.07 -4.91
N TYR A 144 1.52 0.19 -4.75
CA TYR A 144 1.45 1.15 -5.85
C TYR A 144 2.81 1.81 -6.10
N TYR A 145 3.65 1.20 -6.94
CA TYR A 145 4.91 1.81 -7.39
C TYR A 145 4.70 3.09 -8.22
N ASN A 146 3.53 3.21 -8.86
CA ASN A 146 3.04 4.46 -9.43
C ASN A 146 1.90 4.96 -8.55
N GLU A 147 2.14 6.04 -7.82
CA GLU A 147 1.18 6.60 -6.87
C GLU A 147 -0.14 6.99 -7.56
N PRO A 148 -1.31 6.56 -7.02
CA PRO A 148 -2.59 7.01 -7.51
C PRO A 148 -2.70 8.54 -7.47
N PRO A 149 -3.12 9.18 -8.57
CA PRO A 149 -3.15 10.63 -8.64
C PRO A 149 -4.16 11.22 -7.64
N HIS A 150 -3.84 12.39 -7.10
CA HIS A 150 -4.70 13.19 -6.21
C HIS A 150 -5.01 12.58 -4.83
N ASN A 151 -4.34 11.50 -4.42
CA ASN A 151 -4.57 10.83 -3.14
C ASN A 151 -4.47 11.80 -1.94
N GLU A 152 -3.44 12.64 -1.89
CA GLU A 152 -3.29 13.65 -0.83
C GLU A 152 -4.21 14.89 -1.00
N ALA A 153 -4.85 15.11 -2.14
CA ALA A 153 -5.64 16.32 -2.35
C ALA A 153 -7.00 16.26 -1.63
N VAL A 154 -7.51 15.05 -1.38
CA VAL A 154 -8.83 14.85 -0.78
C VAL A 154 -8.91 15.31 0.68
N TYR A 155 -7.78 15.39 1.39
CA TYR A 155 -7.73 15.88 2.78
C TYR A 155 -8.37 17.25 2.96
N THR A 156 -8.23 18.09 1.93
CA THR A 156 -8.63 19.49 1.94
C THR A 156 -9.95 19.74 1.22
N ASP A 157 -10.60 18.69 0.71
CA ASP A 157 -11.88 18.84 0.02
C ASP A 157 -12.95 19.35 1.00
N GLU A 158 -13.65 20.42 0.62
CA GLU A 158 -14.61 21.12 1.49
C GLU A 158 -15.79 20.24 1.91
N TRP A 159 -16.05 19.13 1.20
CA TRP A 159 -17.13 18.21 1.50
C TRP A 159 -16.71 17.03 2.35
N CYS A 160 -15.43 16.88 2.63
CA CYS A 160 -14.88 15.90 3.55
C CYS A 160 -14.61 16.53 4.92
N THR A 161 -14.70 15.73 5.98
CA THR A 161 -14.28 16.14 7.33
C THR A 161 -13.08 15.32 7.78
N PRO A 162 -11.89 15.92 7.91
CA PRO A 162 -10.71 15.21 8.36
C PRO A 162 -10.81 14.85 9.84
N VAL A 163 -10.40 13.63 10.18
CA VAL A 163 -10.25 13.15 11.55
C VAL A 163 -8.80 12.70 11.72
N SER A 164 -8.19 13.07 12.85
CA SER A 164 -6.82 12.70 13.16
C SER A 164 -6.68 12.28 14.61
N SER A 165 -5.89 11.24 14.84
CA SER A 165 -5.53 10.73 16.15
C SER A 165 -4.06 10.32 16.18
N LEU A 166 -3.48 10.30 17.37
CA LEU A 166 -2.24 9.57 17.60
C LEU A 166 -2.62 8.15 18.03
N GLY A 167 -1.93 7.14 17.50
CA GLY A 167 -2.22 5.74 17.75
C GLY A 167 -1.10 4.81 17.26
N THR A 168 -1.37 3.51 17.19
CA THR A 168 -0.46 2.47 16.68
C THR A 168 -1.02 1.79 15.42
N LEU A 169 -0.31 0.80 14.87
CA LEU A 169 -0.86 -0.04 13.80
C LEU A 169 -2.13 -0.78 14.23
N GLU A 170 -2.28 -1.13 15.50
CA GLU A 170 -3.50 -1.76 16.02
C GLU A 170 -4.72 -0.84 15.86
N ASP A 171 -4.56 0.46 16.07
CA ASP A 171 -5.62 1.44 15.81
C ASP A 171 -5.97 1.53 14.31
N VAL A 172 -4.98 1.42 13.42
CA VAL A 172 -5.21 1.36 11.97
C VAL A 172 -5.97 0.09 11.59
N TYR A 173 -5.57 -1.06 12.14
CA TYR A 173 -6.23 -2.34 11.92
C TYR A 173 -7.69 -2.31 12.40
N ASN A 174 -7.95 -1.76 13.58
CA ASN A 174 -9.31 -1.63 14.12
C ASN A 174 -10.21 -0.68 13.31
N LEU A 175 -9.64 0.27 12.55
CA LEU A 175 -10.42 1.11 11.63
C LEU A 175 -11.01 0.31 10.48
N THR A 176 -10.45 -0.85 10.14
CA THR A 176 -10.96 -1.72 9.06
C THR A 176 -12.39 -2.20 9.35
N ASP A 177 -12.75 -2.43 10.61
CA ASP A 177 -14.14 -2.79 10.99
C ASP A 177 -15.14 -1.65 10.75
N SER A 178 -14.65 -0.41 10.75
CA SER A 178 -15.46 0.80 10.56
C SER A 178 -15.56 1.21 9.08
N VAL A 179 -14.60 0.79 8.26
CA VAL A 179 -14.60 0.95 6.80
C VAL A 179 -15.17 -0.33 6.21
N THR A 180 -16.40 -0.31 5.70
CA THR A 180 -17.10 -1.53 5.26
C THR A 180 -16.23 -2.34 4.28
N ILE A 181 -15.74 -3.51 4.74
CA ILE A 181 -14.69 -4.32 4.08
C ILE A 181 -15.08 -4.75 2.66
N ASP A 182 -16.38 -4.81 2.36
CA ASP A 182 -16.92 -5.18 1.05
C ASP A 182 -16.46 -4.25 -0.09
N ASN A 183 -15.88 -3.08 0.21
CA ASN A 183 -15.47 -2.11 -0.81
C ASN A 183 -13.98 -1.73 -0.79
N GLY A 184 -13.13 -2.36 0.02
CA GLY A 184 -11.67 -2.16 -0.05
C GLY A 184 -11.10 -1.26 1.03
N PHE A 185 -9.85 -1.52 1.40
CA PHE A 185 -9.10 -0.78 2.42
C PHE A 185 -7.72 -0.40 1.86
N PHE A 186 -7.37 0.87 1.96
CA PHE A 186 -6.14 1.42 1.42
C PHE A 186 -5.40 2.16 2.51
N ILE A 187 -4.07 2.06 2.49
CA ILE A 187 -3.22 2.83 3.40
C ILE A 187 -2.28 3.66 2.54
N HIS A 188 -2.19 4.94 2.87
CA HIS A 188 -1.26 5.87 2.28
C HIS A 188 -0.37 6.49 3.35
N ILE A 189 0.94 6.46 3.16
CA ILE A 189 1.91 7.20 3.96
C ILE A 189 2.34 8.45 3.18
N THR A 190 2.38 9.59 3.86
CA THR A 190 2.84 10.83 3.20
C THR A 190 4.30 10.71 2.76
N SER A 191 4.71 11.52 1.79
CA SER A 191 6.12 11.57 1.32
C SER A 191 7.14 11.78 2.45
N ASN A 192 6.76 12.53 3.50
CA ASN A 192 7.62 12.72 4.67
C ASN A 192 7.78 11.42 5.47
N VAL A 193 6.71 10.66 5.66
CA VAL A 193 6.76 9.36 6.35
C VAL A 193 7.57 8.37 5.53
N ALA A 194 7.31 8.25 4.22
CA ALA A 194 8.07 7.36 3.35
C ALA A 194 9.58 7.66 3.38
N THR A 195 9.97 8.94 3.40
CA THR A 195 11.37 9.33 3.55
C THR A 195 11.95 8.95 4.90
N LEU A 196 11.18 9.15 5.99
CA LEU A 196 11.62 8.83 7.35
C LEU A 196 11.77 7.33 7.58
N THR A 197 10.89 6.52 7.01
CA THR A 197 10.89 5.07 7.16
C THR A 197 11.66 4.34 6.06
N ASN A 198 12.19 5.07 5.06
CA ASN A 198 12.83 4.51 3.88
C ASN A 198 11.91 3.52 3.13
N ALA A 199 10.62 3.82 3.06
CA ALA A 199 9.64 3.03 2.32
C ALA A 199 9.73 3.32 0.81
N GLU A 200 9.63 2.27 0.00
CA GLU A 200 9.70 2.40 -1.46
C GLU A 200 8.39 2.90 -2.08
N VAL A 201 7.26 2.56 -1.44
CA VAL A 201 5.92 2.92 -1.88
C VAL A 201 5.22 3.79 -0.85
N GLN A 202 4.27 4.59 -1.31
CA GLN A 202 3.45 5.44 -0.44
C GLN A 202 2.06 4.85 -0.24
N THR A 203 1.52 4.14 -1.22
CA THR A 203 0.17 3.60 -1.15
C THR A 203 0.16 2.10 -1.34
N VAL A 204 -0.65 1.43 -0.54
CA VAL A 204 -0.97 0.02 -0.71
C VAL A 204 -2.48 -0.22 -0.73
N SER A 205 -2.91 -1.22 -1.49
CA SER A 205 -4.24 -1.82 -1.34
C SER A 205 -4.12 -3.09 -0.52
N VAL A 206 -4.98 -3.22 0.49
CA VAL A 206 -4.93 -4.35 1.42
C VAL A 206 -6.13 -5.27 1.16
N ALA A 207 -5.86 -6.51 0.80
CA ALA A 207 -6.88 -7.55 0.68
C ALA A 207 -7.21 -8.09 2.08
N MET A 208 -7.99 -7.33 2.86
CA MET A 208 -8.32 -7.66 4.25
C MET A 208 -9.03 -9.01 4.42
N ASN A 209 -9.68 -9.53 3.36
CA ASN A 209 -10.25 -10.88 3.35
C ASN A 209 -9.20 -12.01 3.36
N GLN A 210 -7.93 -11.71 3.06
CA GLN A 210 -6.79 -12.62 3.11
C GLN A 210 -5.93 -12.45 4.38
N ILE A 211 -6.33 -11.56 5.31
CA ILE A 211 -5.60 -11.29 6.54
C ILE A 211 -6.43 -11.81 7.72
N GLU A 212 -5.90 -12.81 8.42
CA GLU A 212 -6.64 -13.49 9.51
C GLU A 212 -6.56 -12.75 10.85
N ASP A 213 -5.45 -12.04 11.11
CA ASP A 213 -5.15 -11.43 12.39
C ASP A 213 -4.31 -10.15 12.29
N PHE A 214 -4.17 -9.48 13.44
CA PHE A 214 -3.40 -8.24 13.58
C PHE A 214 -1.89 -8.49 13.39
N GLU A 215 -1.36 -9.63 13.85
CA GLU A 215 0.06 -9.94 13.70
C GLU A 215 0.45 -9.95 12.21
N THR A 216 -0.32 -10.64 11.37
CA THR A 216 -0.12 -10.68 9.92
C THR A 216 -0.19 -9.29 9.30
N PHE A 217 -1.20 -8.49 9.68
CA PHE A 217 -1.32 -7.10 9.22
C PHE A 217 -0.09 -6.26 9.59
N SER A 218 0.38 -6.36 10.84
CA SER A 218 1.53 -5.59 11.32
C SER A 218 2.81 -5.96 10.56
N VAL A 219 3.02 -7.23 10.24
CA VAL A 219 4.18 -7.68 9.45
C VAL A 219 4.13 -7.09 8.05
N LEU A 220 2.96 -7.12 7.40
CA LEU A 220 2.77 -6.55 6.05
C LEU A 220 3.04 -5.04 6.03
N MET A 221 2.62 -4.30 7.07
CA MET A 221 2.95 -2.87 7.18
C MET A 221 4.44 -2.64 7.45
N GLY A 222 5.08 -3.54 8.19
CA GLY A 222 6.53 -3.56 8.38
C GLY A 222 7.29 -3.81 7.08
N LEU A 223 6.77 -4.63 6.18
CA LEU A 223 7.34 -4.86 4.84
C LEU A 223 7.22 -3.65 3.93
N GLU A 224 5.99 -3.17 3.76
CA GLU A 224 5.68 -2.20 2.72
C GLU A 224 6.14 -0.80 3.10
N PHE A 225 6.04 -0.46 4.40
CA PHE A 225 6.28 0.90 4.89
C PHE A 225 7.41 1.01 5.91
N HIS A 226 7.98 -0.10 6.37
CA HIS A 226 8.88 -0.14 7.53
C HIS A 226 8.29 0.56 8.77
N ILE A 227 6.98 0.39 8.96
CA ILE A 227 6.25 0.85 10.13
C ILE A 227 5.91 -0.35 11.00
N PHE A 228 6.18 -0.22 12.31
CA PHE A 228 6.00 -1.30 13.28
C PHE A 228 4.96 -0.93 14.33
N ASN A 229 4.41 -1.93 15.02
CA ASN A 229 3.37 -1.71 16.02
C ASN A 229 3.80 -0.78 17.17
N ASP A 230 5.08 -0.79 17.53
CA ASP A 230 5.61 0.09 18.57
C ASP A 230 5.77 1.55 18.12
N ASP A 231 5.73 1.82 16.81
CA ASP A 231 5.78 3.18 16.29
C ASP A 231 4.50 3.94 16.64
N THR A 232 4.64 5.22 16.99
CA THR A 232 3.47 6.09 17.19
C THR A 232 3.12 6.79 15.88
N LEU A 233 1.90 6.59 15.42
CA LEU A 233 1.40 7.06 14.14
C LEU A 233 0.46 8.24 14.35
N ASN A 234 0.60 9.28 13.51
CA ASN A 234 -0.50 10.22 13.29
C ASN A 234 -1.41 9.64 12.21
N ILE A 235 -2.45 8.96 12.66
CA ILE A 235 -3.46 8.32 11.83
C ILE A 235 -4.46 9.39 11.42
N HIS A 236 -4.80 9.42 10.16
CA HIS A 236 -5.70 10.37 9.56
C HIS A 236 -6.65 9.66 8.61
N TYR A 237 -7.92 10.02 8.65
CA TYR A 237 -8.92 9.57 7.68
C TYR A 237 -9.94 10.67 7.49
N VAL A 238 -10.68 10.62 6.38
CA VAL A 238 -11.71 11.59 6.09
C VAL A 238 -13.09 10.94 6.17
N THR A 239 -14.07 11.70 6.67
CA THR A 239 -15.46 11.27 6.68
C THR A 239 -16.30 12.06 5.69
N TYR A 240 -17.31 11.39 5.13
CA TYR A 240 -18.33 11.94 4.25
C TYR A 240 -19.71 11.57 4.81
N ASN A 241 -20.45 12.56 5.32
CA ASN A 241 -21.75 12.36 5.97
C ASN A 241 -21.75 11.18 6.96
N ASP A 242 -20.76 11.14 7.86
CA ASP A 242 -20.51 10.12 8.88
C ASP A 242 -19.90 8.79 8.39
N SER A 243 -19.75 8.56 7.08
CA SER A 243 -19.04 7.39 6.54
C SER A 243 -17.55 7.66 6.41
N ILE A 244 -16.69 6.75 6.86
CA ILE A 244 -15.24 6.85 6.64
C ILE A 244 -14.94 6.48 5.19
N LEU A 245 -14.19 7.31 4.47
CA LEU A 245 -13.66 6.93 3.16
C LEU A 245 -12.52 5.92 3.35
N PRO A 246 -12.35 4.94 2.45
CA PRO A 246 -11.55 3.73 2.66
C PRO A 246 -10.02 3.94 2.65
N VAL A 247 -9.56 5.17 2.46
CA VAL A 247 -8.13 5.50 2.47
C VAL A 247 -7.76 6.02 3.85
N ILE A 248 -6.93 5.25 4.55
CA ILE A 248 -6.32 5.65 5.82
C ILE A 248 -4.94 6.22 5.54
N TYR A 249 -4.63 7.31 6.20
CA TYR A 249 -3.44 8.10 5.93
C TYR A 249 -2.55 8.17 7.17
N ILE A 250 -1.25 8.02 6.98
CA ILE A 250 -0.24 8.21 8.02
C ILE A 250 0.56 9.47 7.67
N ASN A 251 0.28 10.54 8.41
CA ASN A 251 0.84 11.87 8.14
C ASN A 251 2.19 12.10 8.79
N SER A 252 2.44 11.41 9.90
CA SER A 252 3.73 11.45 10.58
C SER A 252 3.91 10.17 11.40
N VAL A 253 5.15 9.77 11.58
CA VAL A 253 5.55 8.65 12.44
C VAL A 253 6.56 9.14 13.47
N ILE A 254 6.42 8.68 14.70
CA ILE A 254 7.46 8.73 15.72
C ILE A 254 7.95 7.30 15.86
N MET A 255 9.14 7.03 15.33
CA MET A 255 9.71 5.69 15.32
C MET A 255 10.10 5.29 16.73
N ALA A 256 9.70 4.09 17.14
CA ALA A 256 10.22 3.44 18.33
C ALA A 256 11.62 2.89 18.04
N GLU A 257 12.60 3.79 17.98
CA GLU A 257 14.01 3.38 17.86
C GLU A 257 14.37 2.44 19.02
N GLY A 258 14.81 1.22 18.69
CA GLY A 258 15.25 0.22 19.66
C GLY A 258 14.17 -0.76 20.15
N SER A 259 12.98 -0.79 19.53
CA SER A 259 12.02 -1.90 19.72
C SER A 259 12.53 -3.23 19.16
N PHE A 260 13.45 -3.16 18.19
CA PHE A 260 14.23 -4.27 17.69
C PHE A 260 15.68 -3.85 17.44
N PHE A 261 16.55 -4.82 17.20
CA PHE A 261 17.97 -4.64 16.87
C PHE A 261 18.25 -4.81 15.38
N ALA A 262 17.64 -5.79 14.73
CA ALA A 262 17.64 -5.96 13.28
C ALA A 262 16.47 -6.84 12.83
N GLN A 263 15.96 -6.63 11.62
CA GLN A 263 15.01 -7.52 10.96
C GLN A 263 15.60 -8.00 9.65
N PHE A 264 15.52 -9.31 9.41
CA PHE A 264 15.90 -9.98 8.18
C PHE A 264 14.62 -10.39 7.46
N THR A 265 14.46 -9.96 6.22
CA THR A 265 13.34 -10.36 5.36
C THR A 265 13.89 -11.08 4.14
N LEU A 266 13.36 -12.27 3.85
CA LEU A 266 13.64 -13.07 2.67
C LEU A 266 12.42 -13.09 1.74
N THR A 267 12.61 -12.78 0.47
CA THR A 267 11.63 -12.95 -0.61
C THR A 267 12.22 -13.76 -1.75
N TRP A 268 11.38 -14.43 -2.54
CA TRP A 268 11.79 -15.16 -3.75
C TRP A 268 10.61 -15.31 -4.72
N ASP A 269 10.84 -15.89 -5.90
CA ASP A 269 9.79 -16.17 -6.88
C ASP A 269 9.03 -17.49 -6.61
N GLU A 270 8.13 -17.91 -7.51
CA GLU A 270 7.40 -19.18 -7.39
C GLU A 270 8.29 -20.41 -7.14
N ASN A 271 9.50 -20.38 -7.73
CA ASN A 271 10.44 -21.50 -7.73
C ASN A 271 11.81 -21.04 -7.19
N PRO A 272 12.38 -21.76 -6.21
CA PRO A 272 11.89 -23.00 -5.64
C PRO A 272 10.67 -22.78 -4.75
N ARG A 273 9.97 -23.87 -4.48
CA ARG A 273 8.72 -23.83 -3.70
C ARG A 273 8.96 -23.31 -2.28
N ASP A 274 10.16 -23.52 -1.74
CA ASP A 274 10.42 -23.31 -0.32
C ASP A 274 11.89 -22.94 -0.06
N LEU A 275 12.10 -21.71 0.41
CA LEU A 275 13.38 -21.20 0.90
C LEU A 275 13.22 -20.79 2.37
N ASP A 276 14.01 -21.42 3.24
CA ASP A 276 13.97 -21.15 4.69
C ASP A 276 15.03 -20.12 5.12
N SER A 277 14.65 -19.27 6.05
CA SER A 277 15.48 -18.33 6.80
C SER A 277 16.11 -19.03 8.00
N HIS A 278 17.43 -18.90 8.12
CA HIS A 278 18.19 -19.46 9.23
C HIS A 278 19.05 -18.38 9.89
N LEU A 279 18.89 -18.21 11.20
CA LEU A 279 19.71 -17.30 12.00
C LEU A 279 20.40 -18.05 13.14
N TRP A 280 21.73 -18.03 13.18
CA TRP A 280 22.52 -18.49 14.32
C TRP A 280 22.90 -17.30 15.18
N THR A 281 22.72 -17.41 16.49
CA THR A 281 23.02 -16.33 17.44
C THR A 281 24.47 -16.44 17.96
N PRO A 282 25.03 -15.34 18.49
CA PRO A 282 26.15 -15.45 19.42
C PRO A 282 25.74 -16.20 20.71
N GLU A 283 26.69 -16.37 21.63
CA GLU A 283 26.38 -16.89 22.97
C GLU A 283 25.54 -15.85 23.73
N ILE A 284 24.32 -16.25 24.09
CA ILE A 284 23.36 -15.46 24.87
C ILE A 284 23.16 -16.20 26.18
N GLU A 285 23.52 -15.57 27.29
CA GLU A 285 23.36 -16.13 28.65
C GLU A 285 24.01 -17.52 28.86
N GLY A 286 25.03 -17.85 28.07
CA GLY A 286 25.79 -19.09 28.17
C GLY A 286 25.42 -20.18 27.17
N ASP A 287 24.42 -19.94 26.30
CA ASP A 287 23.99 -20.87 25.25
C ASP A 287 23.99 -20.19 23.87
N SER A 288 24.12 -20.98 22.79
CA SER A 288 23.94 -20.52 21.41
C SER A 288 22.67 -21.11 20.83
N PHE A 289 21.98 -20.33 20.00
CA PHE A 289 20.68 -20.68 19.46
C PHE A 289 20.71 -20.68 17.93
N HIS A 290 19.78 -21.42 17.34
CA HIS A 290 19.55 -21.45 15.91
C HIS A 290 18.04 -21.30 15.66
N ILE A 291 17.67 -20.19 15.02
CA ILE A 291 16.31 -19.81 14.67
C ILE A 291 16.06 -20.24 13.22
N TYR A 292 14.97 -20.99 13.02
CA TYR A 292 14.46 -21.48 11.73
C TYR A 292 13.05 -22.06 11.93
N PHE A 293 12.38 -22.54 10.88
CA PHE A 293 10.98 -22.99 10.91
C PHE A 293 10.61 -23.87 12.13
N ALA A 294 11.45 -24.85 12.51
CA ALA A 294 11.14 -25.80 13.59
C ALA A 294 11.53 -25.29 14.99
N SER A 295 12.31 -24.21 15.07
CA SER A 295 12.76 -23.59 16.31
C SER A 295 12.69 -22.07 16.15
N LYS A 296 11.47 -21.54 16.13
CA LYS A 296 11.18 -20.14 15.80
C LYS A 296 11.80 -19.12 16.75
N GLY A 297 12.29 -19.52 17.92
CA GLY A 297 12.87 -18.61 18.91
C GLY A 297 11.81 -18.01 19.84
N GLU A 298 12.17 -16.93 20.53
CA GLU A 298 11.37 -16.25 21.55
C GLU A 298 11.73 -14.77 21.62
N THR A 299 10.77 -13.92 21.98
CA THR A 299 10.95 -12.45 22.00
C THR A 299 11.36 -11.89 23.37
N LEU A 300 10.90 -12.51 24.46
CA LEU A 300 11.09 -12.00 25.84
C LEU A 300 12.13 -12.77 26.66
N GLU A 301 12.61 -13.89 26.16
CA GLU A 301 13.62 -14.77 26.76
C GLU A 301 14.64 -15.16 25.68
N PRO A 302 15.84 -15.67 26.02
CA PRO A 302 16.80 -16.14 25.01
C PRO A 302 16.13 -17.07 23.99
N PRO A 303 16.27 -16.82 22.67
CA PRO A 303 17.32 -16.02 22.03
C PRO A 303 17.03 -14.52 21.82
N TYR A 304 15.90 -13.97 22.27
CA TYR A 304 15.46 -12.60 21.94
C TYR A 304 15.40 -12.34 20.42
N ALA A 305 15.09 -13.38 19.67
CA ALA A 305 14.94 -13.37 18.24
C ALA A 305 13.81 -14.35 17.86
N PHE A 306 12.98 -13.97 16.91
CA PHE A 306 11.82 -14.75 16.51
C PHE A 306 11.66 -14.78 14.99
N LEU A 307 11.32 -15.95 14.44
CA LEU A 307 10.79 -16.11 13.09
C LEU A 307 9.28 -15.79 13.15
N ASP A 308 8.92 -14.55 12.84
CA ASP A 308 7.58 -13.99 13.01
C ASP A 308 6.63 -14.34 11.85
N LEU A 309 7.17 -14.51 10.64
CA LEU A 309 6.44 -15.05 9.49
C LEU A 309 7.23 -16.19 8.84
N ASP A 310 6.55 -17.33 8.67
CA ASP A 310 7.06 -18.58 8.13
C ASP A 310 6.10 -19.01 7.04
N ASP A 311 6.39 -18.62 5.79
CA ASP A 311 5.63 -19.06 4.63
C ASP A 311 6.22 -20.35 4.08
N ILE A 312 5.53 -21.46 4.33
CA ILE A 312 5.89 -22.79 3.82
C ILE A 312 5.47 -23.00 2.34
N THR A 313 5.02 -21.95 1.67
CA THR A 313 4.62 -21.93 0.27
C THR A 313 5.37 -20.85 -0.50
N SER A 314 5.49 -21.07 -1.82
CA SER A 314 6.24 -20.23 -2.76
C SER A 314 6.05 -18.72 -2.55
N TRP A 315 7.03 -17.93 -3.05
CA TRP A 315 7.07 -16.47 -3.10
C TRP A 315 7.57 -15.74 -1.84
N GLY A 316 7.60 -16.40 -0.68
CA GLY A 316 7.87 -15.70 0.57
C GLY A 316 6.83 -14.58 0.83
N PRO A 317 6.96 -13.79 1.90
CA PRO A 317 8.21 -13.55 2.60
C PRO A 317 8.39 -14.39 3.87
N GLU A 318 9.64 -14.62 4.25
CA GLU A 318 10.01 -15.08 5.59
C GLU A 318 10.78 -14.02 6.36
N HIS A 319 10.57 -13.99 7.67
CA HIS A 319 11.01 -12.89 8.50
C HIS A 319 11.62 -13.35 9.82
N ILE A 320 12.83 -12.91 10.11
CA ILE A 320 13.44 -13.07 11.43
C ILE A 320 13.73 -11.69 12.03
N VAL A 321 13.15 -11.43 13.20
CA VAL A 321 13.41 -10.22 13.98
C VAL A 321 14.31 -10.56 15.16
N VAL A 322 15.45 -9.85 15.28
CA VAL A 322 16.27 -9.83 16.49
C VAL A 322 15.82 -8.64 17.32
N TYR A 323 15.21 -8.88 18.47
CA TYR A 323 14.71 -7.82 19.36
C TYR A 323 15.82 -7.21 20.20
N GLN A 324 16.81 -8.01 20.60
CA GLN A 324 17.94 -7.56 21.40
C GLN A 324 19.27 -8.10 20.88
N GLY A 325 20.22 -7.20 20.62
CA GLY A 325 21.59 -7.55 20.25
C GLY A 325 22.42 -7.97 21.47
N PHE A 326 23.19 -9.05 21.32
CA PHE A 326 24.20 -9.51 22.27
C PHE A 326 25.59 -9.52 21.63
N PRO A 327 26.67 -9.18 22.37
CA PRO A 327 28.02 -9.15 21.79
C PRO A 327 28.44 -10.46 21.13
N GLY A 328 28.93 -10.37 19.90
CA GLY A 328 29.28 -11.51 19.06
C GLY A 328 28.58 -11.43 17.70
N LEU A 329 28.67 -12.50 16.91
CA LEU A 329 28.15 -12.52 15.54
C LEU A 329 26.84 -13.31 15.47
N TYR A 330 25.80 -12.63 15.00
CA TYR A 330 24.65 -13.29 14.40
C TYR A 330 25.01 -13.66 12.96
N THR A 331 24.72 -14.89 12.54
CA THR A 331 24.99 -15.35 11.17
C THR A 331 23.67 -15.72 10.50
N TYR A 332 23.38 -15.10 9.36
CA TYR A 332 22.14 -15.36 8.62
C TYR A 332 22.43 -16.08 7.31
N ALA A 333 21.60 -17.08 7.00
CA ALA A 333 21.66 -17.84 5.75
C ALA A 333 20.25 -18.21 5.27
N VAL A 334 20.15 -18.46 3.96
CA VAL A 334 18.97 -19.00 3.31
C VAL A 334 19.23 -20.46 2.96
N HIS A 335 18.26 -21.34 3.19
CA HIS A 335 18.34 -22.76 2.87
C HIS A 335 17.34 -23.14 1.79
N HIS A 336 17.80 -23.84 0.75
CA HIS A 336 16.91 -24.39 -0.26
C HIS A 336 16.28 -25.70 0.24
N TRP A 337 15.15 -25.61 0.93
CA TRP A 337 14.52 -26.78 1.55
C TRP A 337 13.74 -27.66 0.56
N ALA A 338 12.97 -27.08 -0.36
CA ALA A 338 12.19 -27.87 -1.30
C ALA A 338 11.80 -27.15 -2.58
N GLY A 339 11.58 -27.92 -3.64
CA GLY A 339 11.07 -27.44 -4.93
C GLY A 339 12.09 -27.55 -6.05
N GLU A 340 11.65 -27.29 -7.27
CA GLU A 340 12.52 -27.25 -8.44
C GLU A 340 13.16 -25.87 -8.57
N GLY A 341 14.39 -25.80 -9.09
CA GLY A 341 15.12 -24.54 -9.24
C GLY A 341 16.35 -24.50 -8.33
N ASP A 342 16.95 -23.33 -8.20
CA ASP A 342 18.04 -23.08 -7.27
C ASP A 342 17.99 -21.65 -6.74
N ILE A 343 18.69 -21.37 -5.63
CA ILE A 343 18.68 -20.04 -4.98
C ILE A 343 19.08 -18.91 -5.95
N PRO A 344 20.13 -19.04 -6.79
CA PRO A 344 20.52 -17.95 -7.70
C PRO A 344 19.51 -17.64 -8.80
N SER A 345 18.69 -18.61 -9.24
CA SER A 345 17.69 -18.41 -10.30
C SER A 345 16.30 -18.06 -9.78
N SER A 346 16.09 -18.03 -8.47
CA SER A 346 14.78 -17.79 -7.84
C SER A 346 14.45 -16.34 -7.57
N ASN A 347 15.27 -15.39 -8.05
CA ASN A 347 15.19 -13.98 -7.65
C ASN A 347 15.15 -13.79 -6.12
N ALA A 348 15.82 -14.67 -5.37
CA ALA A 348 15.89 -14.53 -3.92
C ALA A 348 16.56 -13.21 -3.53
N GLU A 349 15.96 -12.50 -2.59
CA GLU A 349 16.49 -11.27 -2.03
C GLU A 349 16.41 -11.32 -0.51
N VAL A 350 17.47 -10.86 0.16
CA VAL A 350 17.48 -10.67 1.61
C VAL A 350 17.69 -9.20 1.90
N SER A 351 16.76 -8.58 2.62
CA SER A 351 16.89 -7.23 3.14
C SER A 351 17.09 -7.26 4.65
N ILE A 352 17.98 -6.40 5.15
CA ILE A 352 18.23 -6.23 6.58
C ILE A 352 17.88 -4.80 6.97
N LEU A 353 16.79 -4.66 7.71
CA LEU A 353 16.35 -3.39 8.27
C LEU A 353 16.96 -3.19 9.66
N LYS A 354 17.53 -2.00 9.88
CA LYS A 354 18.05 -1.57 11.18
C LYS A 354 17.08 -0.61 11.89
N PRO A 355 17.27 -0.34 13.20
CA PRO A 355 16.35 0.50 13.97
C PRO A 355 16.29 1.95 13.47
N ASP A 356 17.35 2.41 12.81
CA ASP A 356 17.42 3.70 12.11
C ASP A 356 16.74 3.70 10.73
N ARG A 357 16.02 2.62 10.40
CA ARG A 357 15.36 2.33 9.13
C ARG A 357 16.29 2.28 7.91
N SER A 358 17.60 2.21 8.12
CA SER A 358 18.51 1.89 7.04
C SER A 358 18.36 0.43 6.63
N VAL A 359 18.30 0.20 5.32
CA VAL A 359 18.15 -1.12 4.71
C VAL A 359 19.47 -1.49 4.04
N GLN A 360 19.89 -2.74 4.22
CA GLN A 360 20.96 -3.35 3.44
C GLN A 360 20.45 -4.61 2.74
N GLU A 361 20.54 -4.61 1.42
CA GLU A 361 20.08 -5.70 0.56
C GLU A 361 21.21 -6.62 0.11
N PHE A 362 20.85 -7.87 -0.11
CA PHE A 362 21.71 -8.92 -0.64
C PHE A 362 20.96 -9.73 -1.68
N THR A 363 21.69 -10.12 -2.72
CA THR A 363 21.26 -11.10 -3.71
C THR A 363 22.24 -12.27 -3.72
N PRO A 364 21.77 -13.49 -4.04
CA PRO A 364 22.62 -14.66 -4.08
C PRO A 364 23.69 -14.52 -5.17
N PRO A 365 24.91 -15.03 -4.94
CA PRO A 365 25.94 -14.99 -5.96
C PRO A 365 25.57 -15.91 -7.12
N ASP A 366 25.74 -15.42 -8.35
CA ASP A 366 25.52 -16.17 -9.61
C ASP A 366 26.57 -17.29 -9.76
N THR A 367 26.31 -18.41 -9.09
CA THR A 367 27.17 -19.58 -8.98
C THR A 367 26.32 -20.85 -8.96
N THR A 368 26.92 -22.02 -9.16
CA THR A 368 26.16 -23.27 -9.12
C THR A 368 25.63 -23.54 -7.71
N ALA A 369 24.32 -23.72 -7.61
CA ALA A 369 23.62 -24.21 -6.42
C ALA A 369 22.86 -25.51 -6.76
N GLN A 370 22.43 -26.24 -5.75
CA GLN A 370 21.58 -27.43 -5.88
C GLN A 370 20.51 -27.38 -4.78
N GLU A 371 19.56 -28.29 -4.86
CA GLU A 371 18.64 -28.58 -3.76
C GLU A 371 19.41 -28.89 -2.46
N ASP A 372 18.83 -28.55 -1.31
CA ASP A 372 19.42 -28.69 0.04
C ASP A 372 20.70 -27.86 0.29
N TRP A 373 21.06 -26.92 -0.60
CA TRP A 373 22.20 -26.04 -0.39
C TRP A 373 21.81 -24.77 0.36
N TYR A 374 22.81 -24.13 0.95
CA TYR A 374 22.72 -22.90 1.71
C TYR A 374 23.34 -21.74 0.94
N TRP A 375 22.69 -20.59 1.01
CA TRP A 375 23.29 -19.30 0.74
C TRP A 375 23.66 -18.63 2.07
N HIS A 376 24.95 -18.53 2.36
CA HIS A 376 25.47 -17.79 3.50
C HIS A 376 25.47 -16.31 3.14
N VAL A 377 24.54 -15.56 3.73
CA VAL A 377 24.24 -14.18 3.31
C VAL A 377 25.23 -13.22 3.96
N CYS A 378 25.21 -13.14 5.30
CA CYS A 378 25.96 -12.14 6.05
C CYS A 378 26.18 -12.55 7.51
N THR A 379 27.03 -11.78 8.20
CA THR A 379 27.05 -11.70 9.66
C THR A 379 26.64 -10.31 10.14
N LEU A 380 25.95 -10.23 11.26
CA LEU A 380 25.62 -9.00 11.98
C LEU A 380 26.33 -9.02 13.34
N ASP A 381 27.15 -8.01 13.62
CA ASP A 381 27.77 -7.82 14.93
C ASP A 381 26.72 -7.31 15.94
N GLY A 382 26.45 -8.11 16.96
CA GLY A 382 25.40 -7.86 17.94
C GLY A 382 25.71 -6.77 18.98
N GLU A 383 26.92 -6.19 18.98
CA GLU A 383 27.26 -5.04 19.81
C GLU A 383 27.20 -3.74 19.02
N THR A 384 27.67 -3.74 17.77
CA THR A 384 27.83 -2.55 16.94
C THR A 384 26.73 -2.37 15.89
N GLY A 385 26.02 -3.44 15.54
CA GLY A 385 25.09 -3.47 14.41
C GLY A 385 25.79 -3.48 13.04
N GLU A 386 27.10 -3.71 12.99
CA GLU A 386 27.86 -3.78 11.72
C GLU A 386 27.48 -5.05 10.95
N ILE A 387 27.07 -4.87 9.70
CA ILE A 387 26.72 -5.98 8.79
C ILE A 387 27.90 -6.24 7.86
N THR A 388 28.38 -7.48 7.82
CA THR A 388 29.43 -7.94 6.92
C THR A 388 28.88 -8.99 5.96
N ALA A 389 28.96 -8.71 4.66
CA ALA A 389 28.56 -9.64 3.61
C ALA A 389 29.45 -10.91 3.61
N ILE A 390 28.83 -12.09 3.47
CA ILE A 390 29.52 -13.36 3.21
C ILE A 390 29.38 -13.70 1.72
N GLY A 391 28.14 -13.84 1.23
CA GLY A 391 27.84 -14.06 -0.18
C GLY A 391 28.39 -15.38 -0.74
N ILE A 392 28.22 -16.50 -0.03
CA ILE A 392 28.74 -17.82 -0.43
C ILE A 392 27.61 -18.83 -0.55
N ILE A 393 27.61 -19.61 -1.63
CA ILE A 393 26.76 -20.78 -1.81
C ILE A 393 27.53 -22.03 -1.37
N SER A 394 26.91 -22.88 -0.55
CA SER A 394 27.55 -24.03 0.11
C SER A 394 26.57 -25.20 0.31
N PRO A 395 27.01 -26.46 0.16
CA PRO A 395 26.20 -27.62 0.53
C PRO A 395 26.00 -27.77 2.06
N ASP A 396 26.83 -27.10 2.85
CA ASP A 396 26.80 -27.16 4.32
C ASP A 396 26.31 -25.82 4.90
N PRO A 397 25.59 -25.83 6.05
CA PRO A 397 25.22 -24.61 6.76
C PRO A 397 26.46 -23.85 7.25
N PRO A 398 26.37 -22.52 7.48
CA PRO A 398 27.52 -21.71 7.90
C PRO A 398 28.04 -22.10 9.29
N LEU A 399 27.15 -22.61 10.14
CA LEU A 399 27.42 -23.06 11.50
C LEU A 399 26.64 -24.35 11.79
N PRO A 400 27.14 -25.21 12.71
CA PRO A 400 26.41 -26.42 13.10
C PRO A 400 25.08 -26.08 13.77
N TYR A 401 24.10 -26.98 13.67
CA TYR A 401 22.84 -26.86 14.40
C TYR A 401 23.07 -26.91 15.91
N TYR A 402 22.74 -25.82 16.62
CA TYR A 402 22.72 -25.80 18.07
C TYR A 402 21.36 -26.30 18.56
N ARG A 403 21.35 -27.07 19.65
CA ARG A 403 20.12 -27.63 20.21
C ARG A 403 19.79 -27.00 21.56
N VAL A 404 18.52 -26.62 21.72
CA VAL A 404 17.88 -26.46 23.01
C VAL A 404 17.84 -27.84 23.70
N GLY A 405 18.54 -27.96 24.84
CA GLY A 405 18.39 -29.11 25.74
C GLY A 405 19.07 -30.42 25.31
N GLY A 406 20.40 -30.49 25.36
CA GLY A 406 21.12 -31.65 25.89
C GLY A 406 21.09 -33.00 25.15
N MET A 407 20.77 -33.07 23.86
CA MET A 407 21.00 -34.30 23.07
C MET A 407 21.42 -33.92 21.66
N GLN A 408 22.60 -34.25 21.15
CA GLN A 408 22.92 -34.04 19.73
C GLN A 408 22.02 -34.90 18.82
N SER A 409 21.37 -34.33 17.78
CA SER A 409 21.00 -35.15 16.61
C SER A 409 22.20 -35.25 15.71
N LYS A 410 22.49 -36.50 15.33
CA LYS A 410 23.28 -36.81 14.16
C LYS A 410 22.66 -36.16 12.93
N ASN A 411 23.54 -35.66 12.07
CA ASN A 411 23.30 -35.38 10.66
C ASN A 411 22.22 -36.31 10.09
N TYR A 412 21.17 -35.70 9.56
CA TYR A 412 20.32 -36.31 8.55
C TYR A 412 20.41 -35.44 7.31
#